data_AF-A0A7S0RTL1-F1
#
_entry.id   AF-A0A7S0RTL1-F1
#
_cell.length_a   1.000
_cell.length_b   1.000
_cell.length_c   1.000
_cell.angle_alpha   90.00
_cell.angle_beta   90.00
_cell.angle_gamma   90.00
#
_symmetry.space_group_name_H-M   'P 1'
#
loop_
_entity.id
_entity.type
_entity.pdbx_description
1 polymer ?
#
loop_
_entity_poly.entity_id
_entity_poly.type
_entity_poly.pdbx_seq_one_letter_code
_entity_poly.pdbx_strand_id
1 'polypeptide(L)'
;VGLAVAALKGHPDHMGVLEAALGLLQIVALTDEGQYVLLAGHSVKLAAAVLKEHPGHEGVQEAGLGFFQNIVFECQEGCETALAHNTLEEAIAALQRFPENAGIQEAGLMHLRNLMDASEGRKRVQAAGHSELALKALQMHPHHEGVQEAGLSLL
;
A
#
# COMPACT_ATOMS: atom_id res chain seq x y z
N VAL A 1 -17.59 -3.79 -1.21
CA VAL A 1 -16.96 -3.34 0.06
C VAL A 1 -17.44 -4.13 1.29
N GLY A 2 -18.74 -4.18 1.61
CA GLY A 2 -19.22 -4.85 2.83
C GLY A 2 -18.77 -6.32 3.01
N LEU A 3 -18.77 -7.11 1.92
CA LEU A 3 -18.28 -8.49 1.93
C LEU A 3 -16.77 -8.59 2.21
N ALA A 4 -15.94 -7.74 1.59
CA ALA A 4 -14.50 -7.71 1.87
C ALA A 4 -14.23 -7.37 3.34
N VAL A 5 -14.91 -6.36 3.88
CA VAL A 5 -14.78 -5.97 5.29
C VAL A 5 -15.20 -7.11 6.23
N ALA A 6 -16.28 -7.83 5.91
CA ALA A 6 -16.69 -8.99 6.68
C ALA A 6 -15.65 -10.12 6.60
N ALA A 7 -15.07 -10.36 5.43
CA ALA A 7 -14.03 -11.36 5.23
C ALA A 7 -12.76 -11.07 6.02
N LEU A 8 -12.25 -9.82 5.97
CA LEU A 8 -11.07 -9.39 6.74
C LEU A 8 -11.25 -9.59 8.24
N LYS A 9 -12.47 -9.40 8.77
CA LYS A 9 -12.78 -9.59 10.19
C LYS A 9 -13.06 -11.04 10.58
N GLY A 10 -13.74 -11.77 9.71
CA GLY A 10 -14.24 -13.11 10.00
C GLY A 10 -13.20 -14.22 9.81
N HIS A 11 -12.14 -13.93 9.06
CA HIS A 11 -11.13 -14.92 8.67
C HIS A 11 -9.69 -14.39 8.85
N PRO A 12 -9.30 -13.93 10.05
CA PRO A 12 -7.97 -13.33 10.27
C PRO A 12 -6.83 -14.30 9.97
N ASP A 13 -7.01 -15.61 10.14
CA ASP A 13 -5.92 -16.58 9.92
C ASP A 13 -5.94 -17.24 8.54
N HIS A 14 -6.87 -16.86 7.64
CA HIS A 14 -7.01 -17.48 6.33
C HIS A 14 -6.45 -16.60 5.20
N MET A 15 -5.17 -16.79 4.88
CA MET A 15 -4.42 -15.88 4.00
C MET A 15 -5.05 -15.69 2.61
N GLY A 16 -5.53 -16.77 1.97
CA GLY A 16 -6.20 -16.65 0.67
C GLY A 16 -7.52 -15.87 0.70
N VAL A 17 -8.20 -15.81 1.85
CA VAL A 17 -9.43 -15.01 2.01
C VAL A 17 -9.05 -13.55 2.24
N LEU A 18 -7.99 -13.30 3.02
CA LEU A 18 -7.47 -11.96 3.23
C LEU A 18 -6.96 -11.35 1.92
N GLU A 19 -6.17 -12.09 1.16
CA GLU A 19 -5.66 -11.68 -0.15
C GLU A 19 -6.81 -11.35 -1.12
N ALA A 20 -7.80 -12.24 -1.25
CA ALA A 20 -8.96 -11.99 -2.10
C ALA A 20 -9.78 -10.77 -1.64
N ALA A 21 -9.92 -10.57 -0.32
CA ALA A 21 -10.62 -9.42 0.22
C ALA A 21 -9.87 -8.11 -0.04
N LEU A 22 -8.55 -8.08 0.16
CA LEU A 22 -7.68 -6.93 -0.14
C LEU A 22 -7.67 -6.62 -1.64
N GLY A 23 -7.58 -7.64 -2.50
CA GLY A 23 -7.67 -7.48 -3.95
C GLY A 23 -9.00 -6.87 -4.40
N LEU A 24 -10.11 -7.26 -3.76
CA LEU A 24 -11.41 -6.60 -4.02
C LEU A 24 -11.40 -5.13 -3.58
N LEU A 25 -10.78 -4.79 -2.44
CA LEU A 25 -10.64 -3.38 -2.02
C LEU A 25 -9.77 -2.59 -3.00
N GLN A 26 -8.67 -3.18 -3.48
CA GLN A 26 -7.80 -2.60 -4.50
C GLN A 26 -8.55 -2.25 -5.79
N ILE A 27 -9.36 -3.18 -6.31
CA ILE A 27 -10.16 -2.96 -7.51
C ILE A 27 -11.17 -1.84 -7.31
N VAL A 28 -11.84 -1.81 -6.15
CA VAL A 28 -12.80 -0.74 -5.85
C VAL A 28 -12.10 0.61 -5.73
N ALA A 29 -10.88 0.67 -5.18
CA ALA A 29 -10.12 1.90 -5.02
C ALA A 29 -9.63 2.54 -6.34
N LEU A 30 -9.86 1.91 -7.50
CA LEU A 30 -9.45 2.45 -8.81
C LEU A 30 -10.30 3.63 -9.30
N THR A 31 -11.43 3.93 -8.66
CA THR A 31 -12.30 5.05 -9.04
C THR A 31 -12.56 5.97 -7.86
N ASP A 32 -12.81 7.25 -8.13
CA ASP A 32 -13.11 8.26 -7.10
C ASP A 32 -14.32 7.86 -6.24
N GLU A 33 -15.39 7.33 -6.85
CA GLU A 33 -16.56 6.85 -6.11
C GLU A 33 -16.20 5.66 -5.21
N GLY A 34 -15.33 4.78 -5.69
CA GLY A 34 -14.87 3.63 -4.93
C GLY A 34 -13.98 4.05 -3.76
N GLN A 35 -13.06 4.99 -3.97
CA GLN A 35 -12.29 5.62 -2.90
C GLN A 35 -13.22 6.24 -1.85
N TYR A 36 -14.22 7.03 -2.26
CA TYR A 36 -15.20 7.63 -1.34
C TYR A 36 -15.90 6.58 -0.46
N VAL A 37 -16.39 5.49 -1.05
CA VAL A 37 -17.05 4.41 -0.31
C VAL A 37 -16.08 3.71 0.65
N LEU A 38 -14.82 3.55 0.26
CA LEU A 38 -13.80 2.89 1.08
C LEU A 38 -13.33 3.76 2.26
N LEU A 39 -13.21 5.07 2.05
CA LEU A 39 -12.81 6.07 3.05
C LEU A 39 -13.92 6.35 4.09
N ALA A 40 -15.19 6.34 3.67
CA ALA A 40 -16.32 6.39 4.60
C ALA A 40 -16.40 5.15 5.53
N GLY A 41 -15.68 4.08 5.20
CA GLY A 41 -15.65 2.83 5.94
C GLY A 41 -14.44 2.68 6.88
N HIS A 42 -14.23 1.45 7.35
CA HIS A 42 -13.05 1.07 8.15
C HIS A 42 -11.99 0.33 7.30
N SER A 43 -12.10 0.40 5.97
CA SER A 43 -11.35 -0.46 5.05
C SER A 43 -9.84 -0.23 5.14
N VAL A 44 -9.40 1.04 5.18
CA VAL A 44 -7.98 1.41 5.31
C VAL A 44 -7.39 0.89 6.63
N LYS A 45 -8.05 1.19 7.75
CA LYS A 45 -7.64 0.71 9.08
C LYS A 45 -7.55 -0.82 9.16
N LEU A 46 -8.53 -1.52 8.59
CA LEU A 46 -8.55 -2.99 8.61
C LEU A 46 -7.45 -3.59 7.74
N ALA A 47 -7.24 -3.05 6.54
CA ALA A 47 -6.14 -3.51 5.68
C ALA A 47 -4.77 -3.29 6.35
N ALA A 48 -4.58 -2.15 7.03
CA ALA A 48 -3.34 -1.88 7.77
C ALA A 48 -3.11 -2.89 8.90
N ALA A 49 -4.17 -3.18 9.67
CA ALA A 49 -4.11 -4.21 10.71
C ALA A 49 -3.75 -5.59 10.13
N VAL A 50 -4.35 -5.98 9.01
CA VAL A 50 -4.06 -7.25 8.33
C VAL A 50 -2.60 -7.33 7.87
N LEU A 51 -2.06 -6.27 7.27
CA LEU A 51 -0.65 -6.24 6.85
C LEU A 51 0.30 -6.34 8.04
N LYS A 52 -0.05 -5.67 9.14
CA LYS A 52 0.70 -5.73 10.39
C LYS A 52 0.67 -7.10 11.06
N GLU A 53 -0.46 -7.80 11.02
CA GLU A 53 -0.65 -9.12 11.62
C GLU A 53 -0.02 -10.24 10.79
N HIS A 54 0.11 -10.04 9.47
CA HIS A 54 0.67 -11.02 8.54
C HIS A 54 1.89 -10.49 7.76
N PRO A 55 2.95 -10.05 8.45
CA PRO A 55 4.11 -9.39 7.82
C PRO A 55 4.94 -10.34 6.94
N GLY A 56 4.74 -11.65 7.06
CA GLY A 56 5.47 -12.68 6.33
C GLY A 56 4.71 -13.28 5.14
N HIS A 57 3.45 -12.89 4.90
CA HIS A 57 2.66 -13.47 3.80
C HIS A 57 2.68 -12.56 2.57
N GLU A 58 3.45 -12.95 1.57
CA GLU A 58 3.73 -12.16 0.36
C GLU A 58 2.46 -11.66 -0.34
N GLY A 59 1.52 -12.54 -0.69
CA GLY A 59 0.29 -12.16 -1.39
C GLY A 59 -0.62 -11.22 -0.59
N VAL A 60 -0.57 -11.27 0.75
CA VAL A 60 -1.34 -10.34 1.61
C VAL A 60 -0.70 -8.96 1.57
N GLN A 61 0.62 -8.88 1.63
CA GLN A 61 1.36 -7.63 1.53
C GLN A 61 1.18 -6.99 0.15
N GLU A 62 1.32 -7.76 -0.92
CA GLU A 62 1.15 -7.27 -2.30
C GLU A 62 -0.27 -6.72 -2.52
N ALA A 63 -1.31 -7.49 -2.18
CA ALA A 63 -2.70 -7.04 -2.34
C ALA A 63 -3.02 -5.81 -1.47
N GLY A 64 -2.51 -5.75 -0.24
CA GLY A 64 -2.72 -4.61 0.64
C GLY A 64 -2.01 -3.34 0.19
N LEU A 65 -0.77 -3.45 -0.27
CA LEU A 65 -0.05 -2.31 -0.86
C LEU A 65 -0.69 -1.86 -2.16
N GLY A 66 -1.17 -2.80 -2.98
CA GLY A 66 -1.97 -2.52 -4.16
C GLY A 66 -3.22 -1.70 -3.83
N PHE A 67 -3.92 -2.05 -2.75
CA PHE A 67 -5.02 -1.25 -2.23
C PHE A 67 -4.55 0.13 -1.74
N PHE A 68 -3.47 0.20 -0.98
CA PHE A 68 -2.95 1.45 -0.44
C PHE A 68 -2.44 2.42 -1.50
N GLN A 69 -1.77 1.98 -2.57
CA GLN A 69 -1.38 2.89 -3.65
C GLN A 69 -2.60 3.52 -4.34
N ASN A 70 -3.68 2.75 -4.49
CA ASN A 70 -4.90 3.21 -5.16
C ASN A 70 -5.70 4.15 -4.28
N ILE A 71 -5.78 3.91 -2.96
CA ILE A 71 -6.58 4.77 -2.07
C ILE A 71 -5.98 6.16 -1.91
N VAL A 72 -4.66 6.32 -2.08
CA VAL A 72 -3.99 7.62 -1.97
C VAL A 72 -3.79 8.31 -3.32
N PHE A 73 -4.02 7.62 -4.44
CA PHE A 73 -3.82 8.17 -5.77
C PHE A 73 -4.81 9.31 -6.05
N GLU A 74 -4.28 10.51 -6.30
CA GLU A 74 -5.04 11.75 -6.55
C GLU A 74 -6.11 12.05 -5.47
N CYS A 75 -5.93 11.55 -4.25
CA CYS A 75 -6.93 11.61 -3.19
C CYS A 75 -6.35 12.16 -1.88
N GLN A 76 -6.63 13.43 -1.59
CA GLN A 76 -6.14 14.12 -0.38
C GLN A 76 -6.67 13.47 0.92
N GLU A 77 -7.98 13.18 0.98
CA GLU A 77 -8.59 12.47 2.12
C GLU A 77 -8.02 11.06 2.26
N GLY A 78 -7.71 10.41 1.13
CA GLY A 78 -7.01 9.14 1.07
C GLY A 78 -5.63 9.20 1.73
N CYS A 79 -4.81 10.18 1.36
CA CYS A 79 -3.51 10.43 1.98
C CYS A 79 -3.63 10.65 3.50
N GLU A 80 -4.54 11.52 3.93
CA GLU A 80 -4.74 11.83 5.35
C GLU A 80 -5.16 10.59 6.16
N THR A 81 -6.11 9.81 5.62
CA THR A 81 -6.61 8.58 6.24
C THR A 81 -5.53 7.49 6.31
N ALA A 82 -4.76 7.33 5.23
CA ALA A 82 -3.66 6.38 5.14
C ALA A 82 -2.57 6.68 6.19
N LEU A 83 -2.14 7.94 6.28
CA LEU A 83 -1.16 8.39 7.29
C LEU A 83 -1.68 8.28 8.73
N ALA A 84 -2.98 8.45 8.96
CA ALA A 84 -3.60 8.24 10.27
C ALA A 84 -3.65 6.76 10.69
N HIS A 85 -3.43 5.85 9.75
CA HIS A 85 -3.46 4.40 9.95
C HIS A 85 -2.12 3.71 9.66
N ASN A 86 -1.02 4.48 9.69
CA ASN A 86 0.38 4.00 9.55
C ASN A 86 0.68 3.24 8.26
N THR A 87 -0.07 3.45 7.17
CA THR A 87 0.20 2.69 5.92
C THR A 87 1.60 2.92 5.36
N LEU A 88 2.24 4.06 5.70
CA LEU A 88 3.63 4.37 5.37
C LEU A 88 4.60 3.38 6.01
N GLU A 89 4.49 3.18 7.32
CA GLU A 89 5.33 2.25 8.08
C GLU A 89 5.14 0.81 7.59
N GLU A 90 3.91 0.43 7.29
CA GLU A 90 3.53 -0.87 6.74
C GLU A 90 4.18 -1.08 5.36
N ALA A 91 4.14 -0.07 4.48
CA ALA A 91 4.79 -0.11 3.17
C ALA A 91 6.31 -0.23 3.29
N ILE A 92 6.95 0.55 4.17
CA ILE A 92 8.41 0.46 4.38
C ILE A 92 8.80 -0.93 4.89
N ALA A 93 8.04 -1.48 5.85
CA ALA A 93 8.30 -2.80 6.40
C ALA A 93 8.20 -3.89 5.32
N ALA A 94 7.20 -3.80 4.44
CA ALA A 94 7.03 -4.72 3.32
C ALA A 94 8.16 -4.58 2.27
N LEU A 95 8.51 -3.34 1.88
CA LEU A 95 9.63 -3.07 0.95
C LEU A 95 10.96 -3.66 1.47
N GLN A 96 11.20 -3.56 2.78
CA GLN A 96 12.40 -4.11 3.40
C GLN A 96 12.38 -5.64 3.50
N ARG A 97 11.20 -6.23 3.73
CA ARG A 97 11.05 -7.68 3.93
C ARG A 97 11.02 -8.47 2.62
N PHE A 98 10.45 -7.92 1.55
CA PHE A 98 10.31 -8.59 0.26
C PHE A 98 11.10 -7.86 -0.83
N PRO A 99 12.45 -7.77 -0.72
CA PRO A 99 13.27 -7.09 -1.71
C PRO A 99 13.25 -7.76 -3.08
N GLU A 100 12.92 -9.05 -3.15
CA GLU A 100 12.91 -9.85 -4.39
C GLU A 100 11.53 -9.92 -5.07
N ASN A 101 10.44 -9.52 -4.40
CA ASN A 101 9.11 -9.47 -5.02
C ASN A 101 8.91 -8.09 -5.68
N ALA A 102 8.87 -8.06 -7.01
CA ALA A 102 8.75 -6.81 -7.76
C ALA A 102 7.39 -6.11 -7.59
N GLY A 103 6.29 -6.87 -7.42
CA GLY A 103 4.95 -6.31 -7.22
C GLY A 103 4.83 -5.54 -5.90
N ILE A 104 5.40 -6.08 -4.82
CA ILE A 104 5.52 -5.38 -3.52
C ILE A 104 6.42 -4.15 -3.65
N GLN A 105 7.54 -4.25 -4.37
CA GLN A 105 8.42 -3.10 -4.59
C GLN A 105 7.69 -1.99 -5.35
N GLU A 106 7.04 -2.31 -6.46
CA GLU A 106 6.28 -1.34 -7.26
C GLU A 106 5.16 -0.71 -6.44
N ALA A 107 4.27 -1.52 -5.86
CA ALA A 107 3.11 -1.02 -5.13
C ALA A 107 3.50 -0.20 -3.89
N GLY A 108 4.54 -0.65 -3.17
CA GLY A 108 5.08 0.07 -2.03
C GLY A 108 5.66 1.43 -2.44
N LEU A 109 6.51 1.48 -3.46
CA LEU A 109 7.11 2.74 -3.95
C LEU A 109 6.06 3.69 -4.52
N MET A 110 5.07 3.18 -5.25
CA MET A 110 3.95 3.97 -5.75
C MET A 110 3.12 4.57 -4.61
N HIS A 111 2.86 3.80 -3.56
CA HIS A 111 2.20 4.31 -2.36
C HIS A 111 3.01 5.45 -1.71
N LEU A 112 4.33 5.26 -1.54
CA LEU A 112 5.21 6.32 -1.01
C LEU A 112 5.17 7.57 -1.88
N ARG A 113 5.24 7.42 -3.21
CA ARG A 113 5.21 8.52 -4.16
C ARG A 113 3.90 9.31 -4.05
N ASN A 114 2.77 8.61 -4.08
CA ASN A 114 1.46 9.26 -4.03
C ASN A 114 1.24 9.99 -2.68
N LEU A 115 1.73 9.44 -1.56
CA LEU A 115 1.70 10.13 -0.27
C LEU A 115 2.43 11.47 -0.28
N MET A 116 3.44 11.67 -1.15
CA MET A 116 4.18 12.93 -1.25
C MET A 116 3.35 14.08 -1.85
N ASP A 117 2.21 13.80 -2.46
CA ASP A 117 1.30 14.84 -2.96
C ASP A 117 0.68 15.64 -1.80
N ALA A 118 0.49 15.00 -0.65
CA ALA A 118 0.10 15.67 0.59
C ALA A 118 1.31 16.24 1.35
N SER A 119 1.17 17.45 1.89
CA SER A 119 2.27 18.15 2.59
C SER A 119 2.83 17.37 3.79
N GLU A 120 1.97 16.70 4.56
CA GLU A 120 2.38 15.85 5.69
C GLU A 120 3.02 14.54 5.21
N GLY A 121 2.46 13.92 4.18
CA GLY A 121 3.02 12.70 3.60
C GLY A 121 4.42 12.92 3.05
N ARG A 122 4.64 14.04 2.33
CA ARG A 122 5.97 14.45 1.87
C ARG A 122 6.99 14.52 3.01
N LYS A 123 6.65 15.17 4.12
CA LYS A 123 7.55 15.29 5.29
C LYS A 123 7.89 13.92 5.87
N ARG A 124 6.89 13.05 6.04
CA ARG A 124 7.09 11.73 6.65
C ARG A 124 7.87 10.78 5.74
N VAL A 125 7.55 10.75 4.45
CA VAL A 125 8.28 9.96 3.45
C VAL A 125 9.74 10.39 3.37
N GLN A 126 10.02 11.71 3.39
CA GLN A 126 11.39 12.26 3.48
C GLN A 126 12.11 11.86 4.77
N ALA A 127 11.45 12.00 5.92
CA ALA A 127 12.02 11.60 7.21
C ALA A 127 12.32 10.09 7.28
N ALA A 128 11.60 9.27 6.52
CA ALA A 128 11.78 7.82 6.45
C ALA A 128 12.91 7.36 5.50
N GLY A 129 13.60 8.28 4.82
CA GLY A 129 14.72 7.93 3.94
C GLY A 129 14.31 7.28 2.61
N HIS A 130 13.22 7.76 1.99
CA HIS A 130 12.69 7.19 0.74
C HIS A 130 13.74 6.98 -0.37
N SER A 131 14.75 7.84 -0.48
CA SER A 131 15.79 7.73 -1.51
C SER A 131 16.60 6.43 -1.40
N GLU A 132 16.89 5.94 -0.19
CA GLU A 132 17.62 4.68 0.00
C GLU A 132 16.75 3.48 -0.41
N LEU A 133 15.47 3.50 -0.03
CA LEU A 133 14.49 2.48 -0.42
C LEU A 133 14.33 2.41 -1.94
N ALA A 134 14.17 3.57 -2.59
CA ALA A 134 14.05 3.67 -4.04
C ALA A 134 15.31 3.16 -4.73
N LEU A 135 16.51 3.63 -4.35
CA LEU A 135 17.77 3.18 -4.96
C LEU A 135 17.97 1.68 -4.83
N LYS A 136 17.65 1.09 -3.66
CA LYS A 136 17.75 -0.35 -3.45
C LYS A 136 16.80 -1.12 -4.37
N ALA A 137 15.55 -0.68 -4.49
CA ALA A 137 14.57 -1.32 -5.37
C ALA A 137 14.97 -1.21 -6.86
N LEU A 138 15.45 -0.04 -7.29
CA LEU A 138 15.95 0.19 -8.65
C LEU A 138 17.12 -0.75 -9.00
N GLN A 139 18.02 -0.99 -8.05
CA GLN A 139 19.15 -1.90 -8.22
C GLN A 139 18.75 -3.38 -8.23
N MET A 140 17.78 -3.76 -7.39
CA MET A 140 17.28 -5.14 -7.30
C MET A 140 16.43 -5.54 -8.51
N HIS A 141 15.70 -4.59 -9.11
CA HIS A 141 14.76 -4.84 -10.20
C HIS A 141 15.08 -4.02 -11.46
N PRO A 142 16.27 -4.19 -12.08
CA PRO A 142 16.74 -3.34 -13.18
C PRO A 142 15.91 -3.44 -14.46
N HIS A 143 15.08 -4.48 -14.58
CA HIS A 143 14.25 -4.75 -15.77
C HIS A 143 12.74 -4.65 -15.50
N HIS A 144 12.34 -4.33 -14.26
CA HIS A 144 10.93 -4.18 -13.93
C HIS A 144 10.49 -2.72 -14.11
N GLU A 145 9.79 -2.43 -15.21
CA GLU A 145 9.45 -1.06 -15.61
C GLU A 145 8.71 -0.29 -14.50
N GLY A 146 7.70 -0.91 -13.87
CA GLY A 146 6.94 -0.26 -12.79
C GLY A 146 7.80 0.09 -11.56
N VAL A 147 8.79 -0.74 -11.22
CA VAL A 147 9.72 -0.44 -10.11
C VAL A 147 10.68 0.69 -10.52
N GLN A 148 11.14 0.67 -11.78
CA GLN A 148 12.00 1.73 -12.32
C GLN A 148 11.28 3.09 -12.31
N GLU A 149 10.06 3.15 -12.81
CA GLU A 149 9.25 4.38 -12.84
C GLU A 149 8.94 4.90 -11.43
N ALA A 150 8.42 4.04 -10.55
CA ALA A 150 8.06 4.42 -9.19
C ALA A 150 9.28 4.85 -8.36
N GLY A 151 10.38 4.11 -8.48
CA GLY A 151 11.63 4.41 -7.77
C GLY A 151 12.27 5.73 -8.25
N LEU A 152 12.32 5.98 -9.56
CA LEU A 152 12.86 7.24 -10.10
C LEU A 152 12.01 8.45 -9.72
N SER A 153 10.69 8.28 -9.61
CA SER A 153 9.78 9.36 -9.18
C SER A 153 9.96 9.79 -7.72
N LEU A 154 10.67 8.99 -6.91
CA LEU A 154 11.02 9.27 -5.52
C LEU A 154 12.42 9.88 -5.35
N LEU A 155 13.17 10.13 -6.42
CA LEU A 155 14.53 10.71 -6.37
C LEU A 155 14.54 12.16 -6.89
#